data_AF-A0AAJ4P379-F1
#
_entry.id   AF-A0AAJ4P379-F1
#
_cell.length_a   1.000
_cell.length_b   1.000
_cell.length_c   1.000
_cell.angle_alpha   90.00
_cell.angle_beta   90.00
_cell.angle_gamma   90.00
#
_symmetry.space_group_name_H-M   'P 1'
#
loop_
_entity.id
_entity.type
_entity.pdbx_description
1 polymer ?
#
loop_
_entity_poly.entity_id
_entity_poly.type
_entity_poly.pdbx_seq_one_letter_code
_entity_poly.pdbx_strand_id
1 'polypeptide(L)'
;MSKIIVHDMTLRDGMHPQRHQTTVEQMIAISTALDDAGVPLIEVTHGDGLGGSSVNYGFAAATDEEYLSAVVPRMKNAKISALLLPGIGTVDHLKMAHEIGVSTIRVATHCTEADCSEQHITAARKLDMDTVGFLMLAHMATPEKLLEEANKMVSYGANCIYVTDSAGYMLPQDVIDRVGHLRQHLDSSIELGFHGHHNLGMGVSNTVAAVQAGAVRVDLASAGLGAGAGNTPLELFIAVANRMGMDTGVDLFKVQDVAEDLVIPMMHNPIRADRDAATLGYAGVYSSFLLFAKRAEAKYGVSAREILMELGRRGTVGGQEDMIEDLALTMSKARELQA
;
A
#
# COMPACT_ATOMS: atom_id res chain seq x y z
N MET A 1 6.02 25.60 4.64
CA MET A 1 5.59 24.40 3.89
C MET A 1 4.18 24.06 4.36
N SER A 2 3.34 23.47 3.51
CA SER A 2 2.08 22.88 3.96
C SER A 2 2.33 21.77 4.97
N LYS A 3 1.39 21.55 5.89
CA LYS A 3 1.43 20.41 6.81
C LYS A 3 1.34 19.11 6.02
N ILE A 4 2.17 18.13 6.35
CA ILE A 4 2.15 16.79 5.77
C ILE A 4 1.16 15.93 6.56
N ILE A 5 0.25 15.28 5.85
CA ILE A 5 -0.70 14.33 6.43
C ILE A 5 -0.08 12.94 6.36
N VAL A 6 0.21 12.38 7.52
CA VAL A 6 0.74 11.01 7.65
C VAL A 6 -0.42 10.01 7.63
N HIS A 7 -0.31 8.99 6.80
CA HIS A 7 -1.27 7.90 6.72
C HIS A 7 -0.57 6.57 7.01
N ASP A 8 -0.94 5.90 8.09
CA ASP A 8 -0.36 4.61 8.49
C ASP A 8 -1.00 3.42 7.77
N MET A 9 -0.15 2.52 7.26
CA MET A 9 -0.47 1.32 6.49
C MET A 9 -0.22 0.02 7.27
N THR A 10 0.19 0.10 8.55
CA THR A 10 0.61 -1.06 9.35
C THR A 10 -0.49 -2.11 9.45
N LEU A 11 -1.75 -1.67 9.54
CA LEU A 11 -2.93 -2.52 9.73
C LEU A 11 -3.68 -2.86 8.43
N ARG A 12 -3.07 -2.56 7.28
CA ARG A 12 -3.55 -2.96 5.96
C ARG A 12 -2.44 -3.61 5.15
N ASP A 13 -1.49 -2.83 4.64
CA ASP A 13 -0.38 -3.37 3.86
C ASP A 13 0.48 -4.32 4.71
N GLY A 14 0.63 -4.00 6.00
CA GLY A 14 1.30 -4.85 6.96
C GLY A 14 0.62 -6.21 7.20
N MET A 15 -0.60 -6.43 6.71
CA MET A 15 -1.24 -7.75 6.73
C MET A 15 -0.54 -8.75 5.80
N HIS A 16 0.02 -8.30 4.67
CA HIS A 16 0.68 -9.19 3.71
C HIS A 16 1.81 -10.04 4.33
N PRO A 17 2.82 -9.46 5.02
CA PRO A 17 3.86 -10.27 5.65
C PRO A 17 3.36 -11.13 6.82
N GLN A 18 2.26 -10.75 7.46
CA GLN A 18 1.60 -11.55 8.51
C GLN A 18 0.68 -12.64 7.94
N ARG A 19 0.55 -12.75 6.62
CA ARG A 19 -0.41 -13.65 5.96
C ARG A 19 -1.84 -13.40 6.45
N HIS A 20 -2.15 -12.14 6.74
CA HIS A 20 -3.45 -11.67 7.21
C HIS A 20 -3.88 -12.22 8.57
N GLN A 21 -2.91 -12.69 9.39
CA GLN A 21 -3.16 -13.32 10.69
C GLN A 21 -3.04 -12.37 11.89
N THR A 22 -2.91 -11.06 11.67
CA THR A 22 -2.92 -10.07 12.76
C THR A 22 -4.23 -10.18 13.55
N THR A 23 -4.17 -10.33 14.88
CA THR A 23 -5.38 -10.51 15.68
C THR A 23 -6.11 -9.18 15.90
N VAL A 24 -7.39 -9.25 16.28
CA VAL A 24 -8.18 -8.06 16.61
C VAL A 24 -7.54 -7.27 17.76
N GLU A 25 -6.94 -7.94 18.75
CA GLU A 25 -6.23 -7.30 19.86
C GLU A 25 -4.99 -6.55 19.38
N GLN A 26 -4.23 -7.11 18.43
CA GLN A 26 -3.08 -6.44 17.83
C GLN A 26 -3.53 -5.21 17.03
N MET A 27 -4.59 -5.33 16.22
CA MET A 27 -5.19 -4.20 15.50
C MET A 27 -5.56 -3.06 16.44
N ILE A 28 -6.22 -3.37 17.55
CA ILE A 28 -6.58 -2.39 18.59
C ILE A 28 -5.32 -1.77 19.20
N ALA A 29 -4.38 -2.58 19.68
CA ALA A 29 -3.20 -2.09 20.39
C ALA A 29 -2.40 -1.11 19.52
N ILE A 30 -2.11 -1.51 18.28
CA ILE A 30 -1.32 -0.70 17.34
C ILE A 30 -2.09 0.56 16.94
N SER A 31 -3.36 0.45 16.55
CA SER A 31 -4.15 1.64 16.15
C SER A 31 -4.27 2.66 17.28
N THR A 32 -4.51 2.21 18.52
CA THR A 32 -4.58 3.14 19.67
C THR A 32 -3.26 3.81 19.97
N ALA A 33 -2.13 3.11 19.80
CA ALA A 33 -0.82 3.67 20.05
C ALA A 33 -0.42 4.67 18.94
N LEU A 34 -0.79 4.41 17.68
CA LEU A 34 -0.63 5.35 16.56
C LEU A 34 -1.49 6.61 16.73
N ASP A 35 -2.74 6.47 17.17
CA ASP A 35 -3.62 7.61 17.50
C ASP A 35 -3.03 8.45 18.63
N ASP A 36 -2.54 7.82 19.71
CA ASP A 36 -1.87 8.51 20.81
C ASP A 36 -0.53 9.16 20.40
N ALA A 37 0.10 8.67 19.31
CA ALA A 37 1.27 9.28 18.68
C ALA A 37 0.94 10.45 17.74
N GLY A 38 -0.34 10.72 17.50
CA GLY A 38 -0.81 11.82 16.66
C GLY A 38 -0.87 11.50 15.17
N VAL A 39 -0.84 10.22 14.78
CA VAL A 39 -1.04 9.80 13.39
C VAL A 39 -2.48 10.12 12.98
N PRO A 40 -2.73 10.97 11.96
CA PRO A 40 -4.07 11.46 11.67
C PRO A 40 -4.94 10.49 10.86
N LEU A 41 -4.33 9.57 10.11
CA LEU A 41 -5.04 8.57 9.29
C LEU A 41 -4.42 7.19 9.51
N ILE A 42 -5.26 6.18 9.78
CA ILE A 42 -4.82 4.79 9.96
C ILE A 42 -5.69 3.91 9.06
N GLU A 43 -5.06 3.10 8.21
CA GLU A 43 -5.78 2.19 7.31
C GLU A 43 -5.96 0.80 7.91
N VAL A 44 -7.18 0.27 7.86
CA VAL A 44 -7.53 -1.04 8.44
C VAL A 44 -8.40 -1.82 7.46
N THR A 45 -7.82 -2.84 6.81
CA THR A 45 -8.52 -3.88 6.03
C THR A 45 -7.58 -5.08 5.86
N HIS A 46 -8.03 -6.14 5.21
CA HIS A 46 -7.13 -7.09 4.54
C HIS A 46 -6.11 -6.37 3.62
N GLY A 47 -4.96 -7.00 3.35
CA GLY A 47 -3.87 -6.41 2.53
C GLY A 47 -4.32 -5.95 1.14
N ASP A 48 -5.10 -6.80 0.46
CA ASP A 48 -5.74 -6.54 -0.83
C ASP A 48 -7.06 -5.75 -0.74
N GLY A 49 -7.29 -5.07 0.38
CA GLY A 49 -8.49 -4.25 0.61
C GLY A 49 -9.73 -5.04 1.04
N LEU A 50 -10.85 -4.31 1.16
CA LEU A 50 -12.14 -4.85 1.54
C LEU A 50 -12.55 -6.04 0.65
N GLY A 51 -12.90 -7.16 1.27
CA GLY A 51 -13.28 -8.38 0.55
C GLY A 51 -12.10 -9.20 0.03
N GLY A 52 -10.86 -8.85 0.39
CA GLY A 52 -9.66 -9.55 -0.05
C GLY A 52 -9.44 -10.96 0.55
N SER A 53 -10.06 -11.26 1.70
CA SER A 53 -9.93 -12.58 2.34
C SER A 53 -10.42 -13.69 1.41
N SER A 54 -9.50 -14.51 0.91
CA SER A 54 -9.78 -15.45 -0.18
C SER A 54 -8.74 -16.57 -0.32
N VAL A 55 -9.00 -17.54 -1.20
CA VAL A 55 -8.00 -18.53 -1.59
C VAL A 55 -6.81 -17.88 -2.31
N ASN A 56 -7.06 -16.85 -3.13
CA ASN A 56 -6.03 -16.23 -3.97
C ASN A 56 -5.01 -15.45 -3.12
N TYR A 57 -5.50 -14.68 -2.14
CA TYR A 57 -4.68 -13.76 -1.37
C TYR A 57 -4.35 -14.26 0.05
N GLY A 58 -5.12 -15.24 0.55
CA GLY A 58 -5.06 -15.77 1.91
C GLY A 58 -6.26 -15.36 2.74
N PHE A 59 -6.72 -16.25 3.63
CA PHE A 59 -7.82 -15.94 4.54
C PHE A 59 -7.33 -15.15 5.75
N ALA A 60 -8.03 -14.08 6.10
CA ALA A 60 -7.74 -13.29 7.30
C ALA A 60 -8.18 -13.99 8.59
N ALA A 61 -7.53 -13.68 9.71
CA ALA A 61 -7.88 -14.20 11.04
C ALA A 61 -9.23 -13.69 11.56
N ALA A 62 -9.67 -12.51 11.11
CA ALA A 62 -11.00 -11.95 11.30
C ALA A 62 -11.44 -11.23 10.03
N THR A 63 -12.74 -10.97 9.91
CA THR A 63 -13.33 -10.24 8.79
C THR A 63 -12.99 -8.74 8.83
N ASP A 64 -13.08 -8.06 7.69
CA ASP A 64 -12.92 -6.60 7.64
C ASP A 64 -13.92 -5.89 8.57
N GLU A 65 -15.16 -6.39 8.66
CA GLU A 65 -16.20 -5.86 9.56
C GLU A 65 -15.81 -5.99 11.03
N GLU A 66 -15.25 -7.13 11.45
CA GLU A 66 -14.79 -7.35 12.83
C GLU A 66 -13.62 -6.44 13.18
N TYR A 67 -12.63 -6.28 12.29
CA TYR A 67 -11.51 -5.38 12.51
C TYR A 67 -11.97 -3.92 12.60
N LEU A 68 -12.79 -3.46 11.66
CA LEU A 68 -13.28 -2.08 11.63
C LEU A 68 -14.16 -1.78 12.86
N SER A 69 -15.09 -2.67 13.19
CA SER A 69 -15.97 -2.52 14.37
C SER A 69 -15.19 -2.50 15.68
N ALA A 70 -14.04 -3.16 15.73
CA ALA A 70 -13.15 -3.11 16.88
C ALA A 70 -12.33 -1.81 16.91
N VAL A 71 -11.74 -1.37 15.80
CA VAL A 71 -10.80 -0.25 15.80
C VAL A 71 -11.52 1.11 15.86
N VAL A 72 -12.54 1.32 15.03
CA VAL A 72 -13.18 2.65 14.85
C VAL A 72 -13.64 3.29 16.17
N PRO A 73 -14.34 2.58 17.08
CA PRO A 73 -14.82 3.18 18.33
C PRO A 73 -13.74 3.59 19.33
N ARG A 74 -12.48 3.20 19.09
CA ARG A 74 -11.35 3.46 19.99
C ARG A 74 -10.51 4.66 19.59
N MET A 75 -10.66 5.17 18.36
CA MET A 75 -9.88 6.31 17.90
C MET A 75 -10.39 7.61 18.54
N LYS A 76 -9.47 8.39 19.10
CA LYS A 76 -9.75 9.69 19.71
C LYS A 76 -9.59 10.83 18.70
N ASN A 77 -8.54 10.76 17.86
CA ASN A 77 -8.19 11.82 16.91
C ASN A 77 -8.03 11.29 15.49
N ALA A 78 -7.39 10.14 15.33
CA ALA A 78 -7.15 9.49 14.05
C ALA A 78 -8.47 9.15 13.37
N LYS A 79 -8.52 9.34 12.06
CA LYS A 79 -9.61 8.81 11.25
C LYS A 79 -9.21 7.48 10.63
N ILE A 80 -10.16 6.57 10.55
CA ILE A 80 -9.94 5.27 9.91
C ILE A 80 -10.23 5.36 8.41
N SER A 81 -9.32 4.80 7.63
CA SER A 81 -9.51 4.57 6.21
C SER A 81 -9.62 3.07 5.88
N ALA A 82 -10.16 2.79 4.70
CA ALA A 82 -10.15 1.45 4.11
C ALA A 82 -9.65 1.48 2.67
N LEU A 83 -8.97 0.42 2.25
CA LEU A 83 -8.60 0.19 0.86
C LEU A 83 -9.69 -0.64 0.16
N LEU A 84 -10.00 -0.30 -1.09
CA LEU A 84 -10.93 -1.07 -1.92
C LEU A 84 -10.40 -1.17 -3.34
N LEU A 85 -10.35 -2.38 -3.88
CA LEU A 85 -10.00 -2.64 -5.28
C LEU A 85 -11.26 -3.06 -6.05
N PRO A 86 -11.72 -2.32 -7.07
CA PRO A 86 -12.74 -2.79 -8.00
C PRO A 86 -12.33 -4.13 -8.62
N GLY A 87 -13.24 -5.11 -8.58
CA GLY A 87 -12.95 -6.50 -8.96
C GLY A 87 -12.68 -7.43 -7.78
N ILE A 88 -12.39 -6.88 -6.59
CA ILE A 88 -12.30 -7.60 -5.31
C ILE A 88 -13.39 -7.07 -4.37
N GLY A 89 -13.24 -5.82 -3.94
CA GLY A 89 -14.21 -5.12 -3.11
C GLY A 89 -15.35 -4.53 -3.93
N THR A 90 -16.52 -4.40 -3.29
CA THR A 90 -17.76 -3.93 -3.93
C THR A 90 -18.30 -2.68 -3.25
N VAL A 91 -19.25 -2.01 -3.89
CA VAL A 91 -19.96 -0.88 -3.29
C VAL A 91 -20.70 -1.28 -2.00
N ASP A 92 -21.09 -2.55 -1.84
CA ASP A 92 -21.71 -3.02 -0.59
C ASP A 92 -20.67 -3.11 0.54
N HIS A 93 -19.44 -3.55 0.26
CA HIS A 93 -18.35 -3.47 1.23
C HIS A 93 -18.02 -2.02 1.61
N LEU A 94 -18.03 -1.10 0.64
CA LEU A 94 -17.87 0.34 0.90
C LEU A 94 -18.94 0.87 1.86
N LYS A 95 -20.21 0.52 1.63
CA LYS A 95 -21.32 0.94 2.50
C LYS A 95 -21.17 0.38 3.91
N MET A 96 -20.83 -0.90 4.02
CA MET A 96 -20.54 -1.53 5.32
C MET A 96 -19.44 -0.76 6.08
N ALA A 97 -18.32 -0.47 5.41
CA ALA A 97 -17.23 0.27 6.03
C ALA A 97 -17.67 1.68 6.46
N HIS A 98 -18.43 2.38 5.62
CA HIS A 98 -18.97 3.70 5.94
C HIS A 98 -19.94 3.66 7.14
N GLU A 99 -20.85 2.68 7.20
CA GLU A 99 -21.82 2.51 8.29
C GLU A 99 -21.13 2.25 9.64
N ILE A 100 -19.98 1.59 9.65
CA ILE A 100 -19.15 1.38 10.84
C ILE A 100 -18.41 2.65 11.28
N GLY A 101 -18.24 3.62 10.38
CA GLY A 101 -17.60 4.91 10.67
C GLY A 101 -16.25 5.12 10.01
N VAL A 102 -15.89 4.34 8.98
CA VAL A 102 -14.75 4.66 8.11
C VAL A 102 -15.02 6.00 7.41
N SER A 103 -14.07 6.94 7.51
CA SER A 103 -14.24 8.28 6.94
C SER A 103 -13.59 8.45 5.57
N THR A 104 -12.57 7.64 5.29
CA THR A 104 -11.75 7.75 4.09
C THR A 104 -11.76 6.43 3.35
N ILE A 105 -12.07 6.45 2.06
CA ILE A 105 -11.93 5.28 1.20
C ILE A 105 -10.86 5.54 0.14
N ARG A 106 -10.01 4.53 -0.07
CA ARG A 106 -9.01 4.52 -1.13
C ARG A 106 -9.40 3.51 -2.18
N VAL A 107 -9.83 4.01 -3.33
CA VAL A 107 -10.22 3.18 -4.47
C VAL A 107 -8.99 2.96 -5.34
N ALA A 108 -8.47 1.73 -5.30
CA ALA A 108 -7.23 1.35 -5.97
C ALA A 108 -7.49 0.60 -7.27
N THR A 109 -6.82 1.04 -8.34
CA THR A 109 -6.84 0.38 -9.64
C THR A 109 -5.40 0.21 -10.12
N HIS A 110 -5.17 -0.70 -11.07
CA HIS A 110 -3.93 -0.62 -11.84
C HIS A 110 -3.84 0.77 -12.51
N CYS A 111 -2.62 1.27 -12.70
CA CYS A 111 -2.36 2.64 -13.14
C CYS A 111 -2.88 2.99 -14.55
N THR A 112 -3.44 2.04 -15.30
CA THR A 112 -4.06 2.24 -16.62
C THR A 112 -5.58 1.99 -16.64
N GLU A 113 -6.16 1.57 -15.51
CA GLU A 113 -7.52 1.03 -15.43
C GLU A 113 -8.42 1.87 -14.53
N ALA A 114 -8.26 3.20 -14.51
CA ALA A 114 -9.00 4.03 -13.56
C ALA A 114 -10.51 4.11 -13.87
N ASP A 115 -10.95 3.77 -15.07
CA ASP A 115 -12.37 3.76 -15.44
C ASP A 115 -13.18 2.73 -14.62
N CYS A 116 -12.58 1.61 -14.20
CA CYS A 116 -13.24 0.63 -13.35
C CYS A 116 -13.55 1.15 -11.93
N SER A 117 -13.01 2.31 -11.55
CA SER A 117 -13.26 2.96 -10.25
C SER A 117 -14.50 3.86 -10.20
N GLU A 118 -15.14 4.16 -11.34
CA GLU A 118 -16.22 5.16 -11.44
C GLU A 118 -17.34 4.91 -10.42
N GLN A 119 -17.83 3.67 -10.34
CA GLN A 119 -18.95 3.32 -9.47
C GLN A 119 -18.60 3.51 -8.00
N HIS A 120 -17.39 3.11 -7.59
CA HIS A 120 -16.94 3.15 -6.21
C HIS A 120 -16.62 4.58 -5.77
N ILE A 121 -15.90 5.35 -6.58
CA ILE A 121 -15.62 6.77 -6.30
C ILE A 121 -16.92 7.56 -6.25
N THR A 122 -17.81 7.39 -7.24
CA THR A 122 -19.11 8.09 -7.24
C THR A 122 -19.95 7.74 -6.02
N ALA A 123 -19.98 6.46 -5.62
CA ALA A 123 -20.71 6.02 -4.42
C ALA A 123 -20.12 6.64 -3.15
N ALA A 124 -18.79 6.63 -3.00
CA ALA A 124 -18.10 7.20 -1.85
C ALA A 124 -18.36 8.71 -1.70
N ARG A 125 -18.37 9.44 -2.82
CA ARG A 125 -18.68 10.88 -2.83
C ARG A 125 -20.12 11.18 -2.45
N LYS A 126 -21.08 10.34 -2.85
CA LYS A 126 -22.48 10.45 -2.41
C LYS A 126 -22.68 10.18 -0.91
N LEU A 127 -21.72 9.49 -0.29
CA LEU A 127 -21.66 9.24 1.15
C LEU A 127 -20.80 10.27 1.90
N ASP A 128 -20.40 11.36 1.23
CA ASP A 128 -19.56 12.43 1.77
C ASP A 128 -18.22 11.94 2.36
N MET A 129 -17.70 10.82 1.87
CA MET A 129 -16.41 10.29 2.30
C MET A 129 -15.24 11.08 1.70
N ASP A 130 -14.14 11.14 2.44
CA ASP A 130 -12.85 11.50 1.87
C ASP A 130 -12.44 10.41 0.88
N THR A 131 -12.34 10.74 -0.41
CA THR A 131 -12.33 9.74 -1.49
C THR A 131 -11.06 9.86 -2.30
N VAL A 132 -10.20 8.89 -2.12
CA VAL A 132 -8.86 8.87 -2.70
C VAL A 132 -8.83 7.93 -3.91
N GLY A 133 -8.32 8.42 -5.03
CA GLY A 133 -7.94 7.61 -6.18
C GLY A 133 -6.51 7.09 -6.02
N PHE A 134 -6.29 5.80 -6.20
CA PHE A 134 -5.01 5.15 -5.89
C PHE A 134 -4.49 4.36 -7.10
N LEU A 135 -3.48 4.89 -7.80
CA LEU A 135 -2.96 4.34 -9.05
C LEU A 135 -1.80 3.36 -8.79
N MET A 136 -2.11 2.06 -8.75
CA MET A 136 -1.17 0.95 -8.48
C MET A 136 -0.14 0.74 -9.58
N LEU A 137 1.09 0.36 -9.21
CA LEU A 137 2.21 0.10 -10.13
C LEU A 137 2.52 1.30 -11.03
N ALA A 138 2.53 2.52 -10.47
CA ALA A 138 2.68 3.76 -11.23
C ALA A 138 3.98 3.86 -12.05
N HIS A 139 4.99 3.02 -11.79
CA HIS A 139 6.19 2.93 -12.61
C HIS A 139 5.93 2.39 -14.03
N MET A 140 4.84 1.63 -14.23
CA MET A 140 4.47 1.04 -15.52
C MET A 140 3.85 2.03 -16.51
N ALA A 141 3.48 3.22 -16.04
CA ALA A 141 2.90 4.29 -16.86
C ALA A 141 3.84 5.51 -16.93
N THR A 142 3.75 6.25 -18.04
CA THR A 142 4.39 7.57 -18.15
C THR A 142 3.63 8.60 -17.31
N PRO A 143 4.26 9.73 -16.94
CA PRO A 143 3.56 10.81 -16.22
C PRO A 143 2.28 11.29 -16.93
N GLU A 144 2.28 11.38 -18.26
CA GLU A 144 1.14 11.81 -19.06
C GLU A 144 -0.01 10.81 -18.98
N LYS A 145 0.31 9.50 -19.02
CA LYS A 145 -0.71 8.46 -18.88
C LYS A 145 -1.30 8.44 -17.47
N LEU A 146 -0.47 8.62 -16.44
CA LEU A 146 -0.97 8.76 -15.06
C LEU A 146 -1.89 9.97 -14.91
N LEU A 147 -1.59 11.09 -15.58
CA LEU A 147 -2.46 12.26 -15.57
C LEU A 147 -3.80 11.99 -16.26
N GLU A 148 -3.83 11.24 -17.36
CA GLU A 148 -5.07 10.81 -18.01
C GLU A 148 -5.96 10.02 -17.03
N GLU A 149 -5.40 9.01 -16.37
CA GLU A 149 -6.13 8.17 -15.42
C GLU A 149 -6.53 8.92 -14.14
N ALA A 150 -5.66 9.80 -13.64
CA ALA A 150 -5.98 10.67 -12.51
C ALA A 150 -7.17 11.59 -12.82
N ASN A 151 -7.25 12.16 -14.03
CA ASN A 151 -8.36 13.01 -14.44
C ASN A 151 -9.68 12.23 -14.47
N LYS A 152 -9.67 10.94 -14.84
CA LYS A 152 -10.86 10.09 -14.71
C LYS A 152 -11.31 10.00 -13.25
N MET A 153 -10.42 9.61 -12.33
CA MET A 153 -10.74 9.49 -10.89
C MET A 153 -11.23 10.81 -10.30
N VAL A 154 -10.60 11.94 -10.65
CA VAL A 154 -11.05 13.28 -10.24
C VAL A 154 -12.43 13.59 -10.81
N SER A 155 -12.70 13.26 -12.08
CA SER A 155 -14.03 13.48 -12.67
C SER A 155 -15.15 12.66 -12.02
N TYR A 156 -14.82 11.50 -11.45
CA TYR A 156 -15.75 10.67 -10.67
C TYR A 156 -15.93 11.20 -9.24
N GLY A 157 -15.01 12.08 -8.82
CA GLY A 157 -15.11 12.90 -7.62
C GLY A 157 -14.00 12.65 -6.59
N ALA A 158 -12.93 11.92 -6.93
CA ALA A 158 -11.78 11.79 -6.04
C ALA A 158 -11.22 13.19 -5.67
N ASN A 159 -11.00 13.42 -4.38
CA ASN A 159 -10.43 14.67 -3.87
C ASN A 159 -8.92 14.56 -3.59
N CYS A 160 -8.37 13.35 -3.70
CA CYS A 160 -6.94 13.10 -3.59
C CYS A 160 -6.52 12.01 -4.58
N ILE A 161 -5.35 12.17 -5.20
CA ILE A 161 -4.76 11.18 -6.11
C ILE A 161 -3.40 10.73 -5.58
N TYR A 162 -3.20 9.41 -5.54
CA TYR A 162 -1.96 8.80 -5.11
C TYR A 162 -1.14 8.25 -6.28
N VAL A 163 0.16 8.56 -6.27
CA VAL A 163 1.19 7.85 -7.04
C VAL A 163 1.75 6.75 -6.17
N THR A 164 1.74 5.51 -6.65
CA THR A 164 2.03 4.36 -5.79
C THR A 164 3.10 3.45 -6.41
N ASP A 165 4.18 3.26 -5.67
CA ASP A 165 5.30 2.42 -6.04
C ASP A 165 5.10 1.00 -5.51
N SER A 166 4.05 0.33 -5.97
CA SER A 166 3.68 -1.01 -5.48
C SER A 166 4.77 -2.08 -5.66
N ALA A 167 5.77 -1.80 -6.50
CA ALA A 167 6.92 -2.68 -6.75
C ALA A 167 8.20 -2.21 -6.04
N GLY A 168 8.21 -1.04 -5.38
CA GLY A 168 9.43 -0.44 -4.84
C GLY A 168 10.53 -0.27 -5.89
N TYR A 169 10.13 0.08 -7.11
CA TYR A 169 10.96 0.14 -8.31
C TYR A 169 11.49 1.55 -8.57
N MET A 170 10.70 2.57 -8.23
CA MET A 170 11.00 3.94 -8.62
C MET A 170 12.21 4.49 -7.88
N LEU A 171 12.97 5.34 -8.57
CA LEU A 171 14.00 6.18 -7.98
C LEU A 171 13.45 7.58 -7.69
N PRO A 172 14.16 8.42 -6.91
CA PRO A 172 13.64 9.74 -6.54
C PRO A 172 13.22 10.62 -7.73
N GLN A 173 13.97 10.57 -8.84
CA GLN A 173 13.62 11.34 -10.04
C GLN A 173 12.32 10.83 -10.68
N ASP A 174 12.11 9.51 -10.74
CA ASP A 174 10.87 8.92 -11.26
C ASP A 174 9.63 9.39 -10.48
N VAL A 175 9.79 9.55 -9.16
CA VAL A 175 8.75 10.06 -8.26
C VAL A 175 8.50 11.54 -8.50
N ILE A 176 9.56 12.36 -8.61
CA ILE A 176 9.47 13.79 -8.90
C ILE A 176 8.74 14.02 -10.23
N ASP A 177 9.10 13.26 -11.26
CA ASP A 177 8.52 13.41 -12.59
C ASP A 177 7.01 13.11 -12.56
N ARG A 178 6.58 12.05 -11.87
CA ARG A 178 5.17 11.66 -11.80
C ARG A 178 4.35 12.58 -10.90
N VAL A 179 4.76 12.78 -9.65
CA VAL A 179 4.04 13.63 -8.70
C VAL A 179 4.03 15.08 -9.18
N GLY A 180 5.18 15.58 -9.66
CA GLY A 180 5.31 16.93 -10.18
C GLY A 180 4.46 17.17 -11.42
N HIS A 181 4.38 16.20 -12.33
CA HIS A 181 3.51 16.31 -13.51
C HIS A 181 2.03 16.35 -13.13
N LEU A 182 1.57 15.51 -12.19
CA LEU A 182 0.21 15.60 -11.65
C LEU A 182 -0.04 16.97 -11.00
N ARG A 183 0.91 17.46 -10.19
CA ARG A 183 0.74 18.73 -9.48
C ARG A 183 0.62 19.93 -10.43
N GLN A 184 1.35 19.90 -11.55
CA GLN A 184 1.33 20.96 -12.57
C GLN A 184 -0.01 21.05 -13.31
N HIS A 185 -0.74 19.93 -13.44
CA HIS A 185 -1.91 19.85 -14.33
C HIS A 185 -3.24 19.64 -13.60
N LEU A 186 -3.25 19.10 -12.38
CA LEU A 186 -4.45 18.99 -11.57
C LEU A 186 -4.72 20.28 -10.79
N ASP A 187 -6.00 20.57 -10.57
CA ASP A 187 -6.43 21.70 -9.75
C ASP A 187 -5.81 21.64 -8.34
N SER A 188 -5.40 22.80 -7.82
CA SER A 188 -4.73 22.91 -6.51
C SER A 188 -5.53 22.36 -5.32
N SER A 189 -6.85 22.25 -5.46
CA SER A 189 -7.74 21.64 -4.46
C SER A 189 -7.67 20.11 -4.43
N ILE A 190 -7.14 19.46 -5.48
CA ILE A 190 -6.90 18.03 -5.49
C ILE A 190 -5.59 17.75 -4.76
N GLU A 191 -5.69 17.04 -3.64
CA GLU A 191 -4.52 16.65 -2.87
C GLU A 191 -3.73 15.56 -3.58
N LEU A 192 -2.41 15.53 -3.39
CA LEU A 192 -1.56 14.49 -3.93
C LEU A 192 -0.96 13.66 -2.81
N GLY A 193 -0.96 12.35 -3.00
CA GLY A 193 -0.38 11.38 -2.10
C GLY A 193 0.73 10.56 -2.75
N PHE A 194 1.61 10.03 -1.91
CA PHE A 194 2.61 9.06 -2.34
C PHE A 194 2.64 7.85 -1.42
N HIS A 195 2.68 6.67 -2.04
CA HIS A 195 2.81 5.39 -1.37
C HIS A 195 4.04 4.66 -1.91
N GLY A 196 5.04 4.43 -1.04
CA GLY A 196 6.33 3.87 -1.43
C GLY A 196 6.63 2.54 -0.75
N HIS A 197 7.09 1.56 -1.53
CA HIS A 197 7.73 0.36 -0.99
C HIS A 197 9.25 0.51 -0.87
N HIS A 198 9.85 -0.30 0.00
CA HIS A 198 11.25 -0.21 0.39
C HIS A 198 12.16 -1.26 -0.27
N ASN A 199 11.72 -1.88 -1.38
CA ASN A 199 12.43 -2.99 -2.04
C ASN A 199 13.87 -2.65 -2.43
N LEU A 200 14.12 -1.42 -2.86
CA LEU A 200 15.46 -0.90 -3.18
C LEU A 200 16.07 -0.02 -2.07
N GLY A 201 15.47 0.01 -0.88
CA GLY A 201 15.85 0.91 0.20
C GLY A 201 15.48 2.38 -0.02
N MET A 202 14.64 2.67 -1.03
CA MET A 202 14.35 4.04 -1.46
C MET A 202 13.12 4.68 -0.82
N GLY A 203 12.30 3.92 -0.08
CA GLY A 203 11.02 4.42 0.48
C GLY A 203 11.09 5.81 1.12
N VAL A 204 12.00 6.05 2.09
CA VAL A 204 12.13 7.37 2.75
C VAL A 204 12.55 8.46 1.77
N SER A 205 13.54 8.18 0.92
CA SER A 205 14.05 9.15 -0.08
C SER A 205 12.98 9.51 -1.11
N ASN A 206 12.23 8.52 -1.59
CA ASN A 206 11.13 8.67 -2.53
C ASN A 206 9.96 9.45 -1.90
N THR A 207 9.62 9.19 -0.64
CA THR A 207 8.59 9.96 0.06
C THR A 207 9.01 11.44 0.22
N VAL A 208 10.28 11.71 0.54
CA VAL A 208 10.81 13.09 0.56
C VAL A 208 10.72 13.74 -0.82
N ALA A 209 11.09 13.02 -1.88
CA ALA A 209 11.02 13.49 -3.26
C ALA A 209 9.58 13.81 -3.69
N ALA A 210 8.60 12.99 -3.29
CA ALA A 210 7.19 13.24 -3.53
C ALA A 210 6.69 14.51 -2.83
N VAL A 211 7.06 14.71 -1.55
CA VAL A 211 6.71 15.93 -0.81
C VAL A 211 7.30 17.17 -1.47
N GLN A 212 8.55 17.11 -1.92
CA GLN A 212 9.18 18.20 -2.66
C GLN A 212 8.50 18.49 -4.01
N ALA A 213 7.92 17.46 -4.64
CA ALA A 213 7.17 17.57 -5.89
C ALA A 213 5.70 18.01 -5.69
N GLY A 214 5.24 18.16 -4.45
CA GLY A 214 3.91 18.71 -4.11
C GLY A 214 2.92 17.71 -3.52
N ALA A 215 3.35 16.50 -3.15
CA ALA A 215 2.53 15.60 -2.33
C ALA A 215 2.36 16.16 -0.91
N VAL A 216 1.13 16.06 -0.39
CA VAL A 216 0.77 16.49 0.96
C VAL A 216 0.30 15.34 1.84
N ARG A 217 -0.03 14.19 1.25
CA ARG A 217 -0.28 12.93 1.98
C ARG A 217 0.86 11.95 1.74
N VAL A 218 1.29 11.25 2.78
CA VAL A 218 2.34 10.23 2.69
C VAL A 218 1.92 8.97 3.42
N ASP A 219 2.03 7.84 2.72
CA ASP A 219 1.79 6.55 3.33
C ASP A 219 3.08 6.00 3.93
N LEU A 220 2.97 5.54 5.17
CA LEU A 220 4.05 5.01 5.98
C LEU A 220 3.57 3.76 6.73
N ALA A 221 4.48 2.92 7.22
CA ALA A 221 4.11 1.86 8.16
C ALA A 221 5.15 1.72 9.27
N SER A 222 4.69 1.43 10.49
CA SER A 222 5.54 1.20 11.64
C SER A 222 6.51 0.04 11.38
N ALA A 223 7.80 0.26 11.66
CA ALA A 223 8.89 -0.67 11.33
C ALA A 223 8.94 -1.09 9.85
N GLY A 224 8.35 -0.28 8.96
CA GLY A 224 8.21 -0.59 7.53
C GLY A 224 7.29 -1.78 7.23
N LEU A 225 6.46 -2.25 8.16
CA LEU A 225 5.64 -3.45 7.95
C LEU A 225 4.79 -3.35 6.67
N GLY A 226 4.95 -4.30 5.76
CA GLY A 226 4.33 -4.24 4.43
C GLY A 226 4.77 -5.35 3.50
N ALA A 227 4.17 -5.39 2.32
CA ALA A 227 4.57 -6.32 1.26
C ALA A 227 6.01 -6.07 0.79
N GLY A 228 6.65 -7.10 0.21
CA GLY A 228 8.03 -7.03 -0.26
C GLY A 228 9.03 -6.84 0.87
N ALA A 229 9.92 -5.85 0.72
CA ALA A 229 10.83 -5.36 1.76
C ALA A 229 10.17 -4.37 2.72
N GLY A 230 8.84 -4.17 2.61
CA GLY A 230 8.09 -3.25 3.45
C GLY A 230 7.66 -1.96 2.76
N ASN A 231 6.88 -1.16 3.49
CA ASN A 231 6.56 0.23 3.17
C ASN A 231 7.71 1.16 3.60
N THR A 232 7.61 2.45 3.29
CA THR A 232 8.43 3.48 3.94
C THR A 232 8.27 3.40 5.47
N PRO A 233 9.35 3.13 6.23
CA PRO A 233 9.27 3.01 7.68
C PRO A 233 8.86 4.35 8.32
N LEU A 234 7.77 4.32 9.07
CA LEU A 234 7.11 5.51 9.61
C LEU A 234 8.06 6.28 10.51
N GLU A 235 8.61 5.61 11.50
CA GLU A 235 9.54 6.20 12.47
C GLU A 235 10.78 6.81 11.81
N LEU A 236 11.29 6.21 10.73
CA LEU A 236 12.42 6.75 9.98
C LEU A 236 12.04 7.99 9.17
N PHE A 237 10.88 7.97 8.50
CA PHE A 237 10.41 9.14 7.77
C PHE A 237 10.11 10.30 8.71
N ILE A 238 9.47 10.07 9.87
CA ILE A 238 9.23 11.12 10.86
C ILE A 238 10.56 11.71 11.37
N ALA A 239 11.58 10.89 11.62
CA ALA A 239 12.90 11.39 12.01
C ALA A 239 13.52 12.28 10.92
N VAL A 240 13.44 11.88 9.65
CA VAL A 240 13.93 12.66 8.51
C VAL A 240 13.13 13.96 8.34
N ALA A 241 11.80 13.88 8.39
CA ALA A 241 10.91 15.03 8.31
C ALA A 241 11.23 16.08 9.38
N ASN A 242 11.41 15.65 10.64
CA ASN A 242 11.82 16.53 11.75
C ASN A 242 13.17 17.20 11.48
N ARG A 243 14.16 16.45 10.98
CA ARG A 243 15.48 17.01 10.61
C ARG A 243 15.42 17.99 9.45
N MET A 244 14.44 17.83 8.56
CA MET A 244 14.19 18.73 7.43
C MET A 244 13.28 19.91 7.79
N GLY A 245 12.74 19.97 9.01
CA GLY A 245 11.79 20.99 9.43
C GLY A 245 10.41 20.87 8.77
N MET A 246 10.03 19.66 8.36
CA MET A 246 8.70 19.36 7.82
C MET A 246 7.71 19.13 8.98
N ASP A 247 6.55 19.79 8.93
CA ASP A 247 5.50 19.62 9.95
C ASP A 247 4.59 18.42 9.60
N THR A 248 4.71 17.35 10.38
CA THR A 248 3.84 16.16 10.30
C THR A 248 2.81 16.11 11.43
N GLY A 249 3.06 16.79 12.56
CA GLY A 249 2.28 16.68 13.78
C GLY A 249 2.37 15.32 14.51
N VAL A 250 3.26 14.43 14.09
CA VAL A 250 3.42 13.08 14.68
C VAL A 250 4.60 13.07 15.66
N ASP A 251 4.39 12.45 16.83
CA ASP A 251 5.41 12.29 17.86
C ASP A 251 6.41 11.18 17.49
N LEU A 252 7.66 11.57 17.21
CA LEU A 252 8.72 10.66 16.79
C LEU A 252 8.98 9.53 17.79
N PHE A 253 9.05 9.84 19.08
CA PHE A 253 9.46 8.84 20.07
C PHE A 253 8.34 7.83 20.29
N LYS A 254 7.08 8.28 20.32
CA LYS A 254 5.95 7.37 20.41
C LYS A 254 5.87 6.42 19.21
N VAL A 255 6.11 6.89 17.99
CA VAL A 255 6.09 5.97 16.83
C VAL A 255 7.30 5.04 16.78
N GLN A 256 8.43 5.41 17.37
CA GLN A 256 9.54 4.48 17.61
C GLN A 256 9.13 3.38 18.60
N ASP A 257 8.45 3.74 19.69
CA ASP A 257 7.94 2.77 20.66
C ASP A 257 6.89 1.85 20.02
N VAL A 258 5.99 2.36 19.16
CA VAL A 258 5.06 1.50 18.41
C VAL A 258 5.81 0.49 17.54
N ALA A 259 6.84 0.95 16.81
CA ALA A 259 7.65 0.09 15.96
C ALA A 259 8.35 -1.02 16.76
N GLU A 260 9.05 -0.67 17.84
CA GLU A 260 9.89 -1.59 18.63
C GLU A 260 9.09 -2.47 19.59
N ASP A 261 8.08 -1.94 20.26
CA ASP A 261 7.39 -2.64 21.35
C ASP A 261 6.15 -3.40 20.88
N LEU A 262 5.52 -2.98 19.78
CA LEU A 262 4.29 -3.60 19.28
C LEU A 262 4.47 -4.31 17.94
N VAL A 263 5.13 -3.67 16.98
CA VAL A 263 5.13 -4.16 15.58
C VAL A 263 6.26 -5.15 15.30
N ILE A 264 7.50 -4.87 15.69
CA ILE A 264 8.62 -5.81 15.52
C ILE A 264 8.35 -7.16 16.24
N PRO A 265 7.85 -7.19 17.50
CA PRO A 265 7.63 -8.44 18.22
C PRO A 265 6.59 -9.36 17.58
N MET A 266 5.65 -8.83 16.79
CA MET A 266 4.67 -9.64 16.07
C MET A 266 5.15 -10.14 14.70
N MET A 267 6.32 -9.69 14.21
CA MET A 267 6.81 -10.10 12.89
C MET A 267 7.17 -11.59 12.83
N HIS A 268 6.52 -12.34 11.94
CA HIS A 268 6.90 -13.72 11.65
C HIS A 268 8.31 -13.83 11.04
N ASN A 269 8.69 -12.84 10.22
CA ASN A 269 10.00 -12.74 9.59
C ASN A 269 10.44 -11.28 9.59
N PRO A 270 11.75 -10.99 9.69
CA PRO A 270 12.26 -9.62 9.56
C PRO A 270 11.87 -9.01 8.21
N ILE A 271 11.23 -7.85 8.24
CA ILE A 271 10.97 -7.04 7.05
C ILE A 271 12.26 -6.33 6.66
N ARG A 272 12.81 -6.69 5.50
CA ARG A 272 14.05 -6.12 4.98
C ARG A 272 14.18 -6.34 3.48
N ALA A 273 15.04 -5.55 2.85
CA ALA A 273 15.50 -5.79 1.48
C ALA A 273 16.46 -6.99 1.45
N ASP A 274 15.91 -8.21 1.49
CA ASP A 274 16.68 -9.42 1.20
C ASP A 274 16.87 -9.63 -0.31
N ARG A 275 17.51 -10.74 -0.68
CA ARG A 275 17.82 -11.08 -2.07
C ARG A 275 16.58 -11.04 -2.99
N ASP A 276 15.45 -11.55 -2.51
CA ASP A 276 14.27 -11.76 -3.34
C ASP A 276 13.42 -10.49 -3.34
N ALA A 277 13.36 -9.77 -2.22
CA ALA A 277 12.72 -8.46 -2.16
C ALA A 277 13.43 -7.41 -3.02
N ALA A 278 14.78 -7.40 -3.03
CA ALA A 278 15.54 -6.55 -3.96
C ALA A 278 15.31 -6.94 -5.43
N THR A 279 15.03 -8.22 -5.70
CA THR A 279 14.67 -8.68 -7.05
C THR A 279 13.32 -8.10 -7.50
N LEU A 280 12.33 -7.98 -6.60
CA LEU A 280 11.05 -7.32 -6.91
C LEU A 280 11.27 -5.88 -7.38
N GLY A 281 12.01 -5.10 -6.58
CA GLY A 281 12.32 -3.71 -6.88
C GLY A 281 13.12 -3.54 -8.15
N TYR A 282 14.03 -4.47 -8.45
CA TYR A 282 14.78 -4.44 -9.72
C TYR A 282 13.92 -4.81 -10.93
N ALA A 283 13.02 -5.78 -10.79
CA ALA A 283 12.21 -6.32 -11.88
C ALA A 283 10.88 -5.57 -12.11
N GLY A 284 10.46 -4.71 -11.19
CA GLY A 284 9.19 -3.99 -11.28
C GLY A 284 7.97 -4.86 -10.92
N VAL A 285 8.15 -5.86 -10.06
CA VAL A 285 7.07 -6.81 -9.72
C VAL A 285 6.32 -6.39 -8.47
N TYR A 286 4.99 -6.57 -8.49
CA TYR A 286 4.10 -6.24 -7.38
C TYR A 286 4.53 -6.91 -6.06
N SER A 287 4.62 -6.13 -4.99
CA SER A 287 5.33 -6.55 -3.78
C SER A 287 4.68 -7.69 -2.99
N SER A 288 3.35 -7.90 -3.11
CA SER A 288 2.65 -9.00 -2.43
C SER A 288 3.13 -10.38 -2.93
N PHE A 289 3.69 -10.46 -4.14
CA PHE A 289 4.11 -11.71 -4.76
C PHE A 289 5.26 -12.41 -4.03
N LEU A 290 6.00 -11.72 -3.16
CA LEU A 290 7.19 -12.25 -2.50
C LEU A 290 6.96 -13.60 -1.81
N LEU A 291 5.94 -13.67 -0.95
CA LEU A 291 5.69 -14.87 -0.14
C LEU A 291 5.15 -16.03 -0.99
N PHE A 292 4.43 -15.71 -2.07
CA PHE A 292 3.95 -16.69 -3.03
C PHE A 292 5.11 -17.28 -3.85
N ALA A 293 6.02 -16.43 -4.34
CA ALA A 293 7.22 -16.88 -5.05
C ALA A 293 8.12 -17.75 -4.17
N LYS A 294 8.33 -17.39 -2.90
CA LYS A 294 9.09 -18.22 -1.94
C LYS A 294 8.40 -19.56 -1.64
N ARG A 295 7.07 -19.58 -1.58
CA ARG A 295 6.29 -20.82 -1.42
C ARG A 295 6.42 -21.71 -2.66
N ALA A 296 6.36 -21.11 -3.84
CA ALA A 296 6.56 -21.82 -5.10
C ALA A 296 7.99 -22.37 -5.23
N GLU A 297 9.00 -21.63 -4.79
CA GLU A 297 10.39 -22.11 -4.71
C GLU A 297 10.51 -23.35 -3.83
N ALA A 298 9.95 -23.31 -2.62
CA ALA A 298 9.97 -24.45 -1.72
C ALA A 298 9.20 -25.67 -2.27
N LYS A 299 8.13 -25.45 -3.06
CA LYS A 299 7.26 -26.50 -3.60
C LYS A 299 7.82 -27.13 -4.88
N TYR A 300 8.39 -26.34 -5.79
CA TYR A 300 8.78 -26.76 -7.14
C TYR A 300 10.30 -26.79 -7.37
N GLY A 301 11.11 -26.33 -6.42
CA GLY A 301 12.58 -26.34 -6.56
C GLY A 301 13.10 -25.35 -7.61
N VAL A 302 12.30 -24.36 -8.00
CA VAL A 302 12.67 -23.27 -8.92
C VAL A 302 12.97 -22.01 -8.10
N SER A 303 14.08 -21.33 -8.41
CA SER A 303 14.50 -20.13 -7.68
C SER A 303 13.42 -19.04 -7.65
N ALA A 304 13.11 -18.50 -6.47
CA ALA A 304 12.15 -17.39 -6.34
C ALA A 304 12.60 -16.18 -7.19
N ARG A 305 13.90 -15.89 -7.23
CA ARG A 305 14.46 -14.84 -8.09
C ARG A 305 14.11 -15.05 -9.56
N GLU A 306 14.24 -16.27 -10.08
CA GLU A 306 13.98 -16.52 -11.51
C GLU A 306 12.50 -16.39 -11.85
N ILE A 307 11.63 -16.86 -10.95
CA ILE A 307 10.18 -16.66 -11.05
C ILE A 307 9.86 -15.16 -11.12
N LEU A 308 10.38 -14.38 -10.17
CA LEU A 308 10.14 -12.93 -10.10
C LEU A 308 10.67 -12.19 -11.34
N MET A 309 11.88 -12.51 -11.81
CA MET A 309 12.43 -11.90 -13.03
C MET A 309 11.56 -12.18 -14.26
N GLU A 310 11.03 -13.40 -14.38
CA GLU A 310 10.18 -13.76 -15.51
C GLU A 310 8.78 -13.13 -15.40
N LEU A 311 8.22 -12.97 -14.20
CA LEU A 311 6.99 -12.20 -13.98
C LEU A 311 7.16 -10.73 -14.36
N GLY A 312 8.29 -10.12 -13.98
CA GLY A 312 8.63 -8.75 -14.40
C GLY A 312 8.72 -8.63 -15.92
N ARG A 313 9.37 -9.60 -16.59
CA ARG A 313 9.43 -9.66 -18.06
C ARG A 313 8.05 -9.81 -18.72
N ARG A 314 7.11 -10.49 -18.06
CA ARG A 314 5.73 -10.66 -18.52
C ARG A 314 4.83 -9.45 -18.24
N GLY A 315 5.29 -8.48 -17.44
CA GLY A 315 4.52 -7.30 -17.09
C GLY A 315 3.27 -7.63 -16.27
N THR A 316 3.35 -8.61 -15.37
CA THR A 316 2.21 -8.97 -14.49
C THR A 316 1.83 -7.83 -13.56
N VAL A 317 0.54 -7.71 -13.27
CA VAL A 317 -0.03 -6.66 -12.40
C VAL A 317 -0.48 -7.23 -11.06
N GLY A 318 -0.85 -6.35 -10.11
CA GLY A 318 -1.37 -6.76 -8.80
C GLY A 318 -2.65 -7.61 -8.91
N GLY A 319 -2.81 -8.58 -8.01
CA GLY A 319 -3.93 -9.53 -8.01
C GLY A 319 -3.72 -10.81 -8.83
N GLN A 320 -2.60 -10.92 -9.55
CA GLN A 320 -2.25 -12.09 -10.39
C GLN A 320 -1.36 -13.12 -9.67
N GLU A 321 -1.58 -13.34 -8.37
CA GLU A 321 -0.83 -14.30 -7.55
C GLU A 321 -0.90 -15.75 -8.10
N ASP A 322 -1.97 -16.11 -8.79
CA ASP A 322 -2.17 -17.41 -9.44
C ASP A 322 -1.13 -17.72 -10.52
N MET A 323 -0.69 -16.69 -11.26
CA MET A 323 0.34 -16.80 -12.31
C MET A 323 1.69 -17.30 -11.79
N ILE A 324 1.96 -17.13 -10.48
CA ILE A 324 3.19 -17.57 -9.83
C ILE A 324 3.26 -19.10 -9.82
N GLU A 325 2.14 -19.76 -9.50
CA GLU A 325 2.07 -21.22 -9.41
C GLU A 325 2.15 -21.87 -10.80
N ASP A 326 1.47 -21.31 -11.79
CA ASP A 326 1.56 -21.75 -13.20
C ASP A 326 2.99 -21.62 -13.75
N LEU A 327 3.64 -20.48 -13.50
CA LEU A 327 4.99 -20.24 -13.95
C LEU A 327 5.99 -21.18 -13.29
N ALA A 328 5.93 -21.36 -11.96
CA ALA A 328 6.84 -22.24 -11.24
C ALA A 328 6.71 -23.70 -11.70
N LEU A 329 5.48 -24.18 -11.93
CA LEU A 329 5.22 -25.51 -12.47
C LEU A 329 5.82 -25.67 -13.87
N THR A 330 5.63 -24.68 -14.74
CA THR A 330 6.16 -24.67 -16.10
C THR A 330 7.70 -24.71 -16.11
N MET A 331 8.33 -23.89 -15.27
CA MET A 331 9.79 -23.83 -15.13
C MET A 331 10.37 -25.14 -14.57
N SER A 332 9.70 -25.75 -13.60
CA SER A 332 10.11 -27.04 -13.04
C SER A 332 10.11 -28.14 -14.10
N LYS A 333 9.01 -28.26 -14.85
CA LYS A 333 8.90 -29.25 -15.95
C LYS A 333 9.93 -29.03 -17.05
N ALA A 334 10.20 -27.77 -17.40
CA ALA A 334 11.21 -27.45 -18.41
C ALA A 334 12.63 -27.90 -17.97
N ARG A 335 12.96 -27.78 -16.68
CA ARG A 335 14.23 -28.27 -16.12
C ARG A 335 14.31 -29.79 -16.10
N GLU A 336 13.22 -30.48 -15.75
CA GLU A 336 13.16 -31.95 -15.81
C GLU A 336 13.37 -32.49 -17.22
N LEU A 337 12.84 -31.82 -18.24
CA LEU A 337 13.03 -32.21 -19.64
C LEU A 337 14.45 -31.93 -20.18
N GLN A 338 15.25 -31.12 -19.48
CA GLN A 338 16.62 -30.76 -19.85
C GLN A 338 17.68 -31.56 -19.11
N ALA A 339 17.31 -32.30 -18.06
CA ALA A 339 18.19 -33.13 -17.23
C ALA A 339 18.31 -34.56 -17.77
#